data_AF-A0A2S8ZJH4-F1
#
_entry.id   AF-A0A2S8ZJH4-F1
#
_cell.length_a   1.000
_cell.length_b   1.000
_cell.length_c   1.000
_cell.angle_alpha   90.00
_cell.angle_beta   90.00
_cell.angle_gamma   90.00
#
_symmetry.space_group_name_H-M   'P 1'
#
loop_
_entity.id
_entity.type
_entity.pdbx_description
1 polymer ?
#
loop_
_entity_poly.entity_id
_entity_poly.type
_entity_poly.pdbx_seq_one_letter_code
_entity_poly.pdbx_strand_id
1 'polypeptide(L)'
;MKKSFIYAFLCTLFLVSCKKEIEKISDTFKDTVSSSEVQEAEKDSIKKDSVPVVKKESVPPVMQENGFYNAFVLPKDKKMRDSIYAEYSKKYSVGERTAILALNRLDSKSKWNADTLVVPAKIDTTLMAYSPFPMQLDVLSGVKKFVIFSYPIQAFGVYSNGSLVKWGPTSMGKKAAQTTRGLTFANWKKELAISTVSSEWKLPYNFNIHNLGGIGWHEYTLPGYPASHSCLRLLRKDAKWLYSYADTWILNPGGATTKARGTAVMVFGDYKWGGRKPWRKLLDDPNANNISVEELTKLLEPEVPKMLKEQSNREKVADSIKAARAAATPIQNEKPIEPQSN
;
A
#
# COMPACT_ATOMS: atom_id res chain seq x y z
N MET A 1 63.77 0.94 0.22
CA MET A 1 63.29 1.76 -0.92
C MET A 1 62.04 1.13 -1.50
N LYS A 2 60.86 1.73 -1.30
CA LYS A 2 59.66 1.49 -2.14
C LYS A 2 58.79 2.75 -2.06
N LYS A 3 58.33 3.15 -3.24
CA LYS A 3 58.07 4.52 -3.67
C LYS A 3 56.67 5.00 -3.30
N SER A 4 56.62 6.31 -3.06
CA SER A 4 55.46 7.16 -2.87
C SER A 4 54.62 7.27 -4.15
N PHE A 5 53.30 7.34 -4.01
CA PHE A 5 52.42 7.94 -5.02
C PHE A 5 51.36 8.78 -4.30
N ILE A 6 51.55 10.10 -4.38
CA ILE A 6 50.62 11.15 -3.95
C ILE A 6 49.74 11.45 -5.16
N TYR A 7 48.42 11.26 -5.04
CA TYR A 7 47.45 11.80 -5.98
C TYR A 7 46.79 13.02 -5.34
N ALA A 8 47.17 14.21 -5.81
CA ALA A 8 46.47 15.45 -5.56
C ALA A 8 45.38 15.63 -6.62
N PHE A 9 44.11 15.72 -6.20
CA PHE A 9 43.00 16.03 -7.10
C PHE A 9 42.52 17.45 -6.78
N LEU A 10 42.76 18.37 -7.71
CA LEU A 10 42.22 19.73 -7.71
C LEU A 10 40.71 19.66 -8.02
N CYS A 11 39.87 20.13 -7.10
CA CYS A 11 38.47 20.45 -7.39
C CYS A 11 38.36 21.97 -7.65
N THR A 12 38.23 22.34 -8.92
CA THR A 12 37.88 23.70 -9.34
C THR A 12 36.38 23.93 -9.21
N LEU A 13 36.01 25.00 -8.50
CA LEU A 13 34.67 25.53 -8.34
C LEU A 13 34.16 26.13 -9.66
N PHE A 14 32.98 25.70 -10.13
CA PHE A 14 32.17 26.45 -11.08
C PHE A 14 30.86 26.87 -10.40
N LEU A 15 30.78 28.16 -10.07
CA LEU A 15 29.55 28.85 -9.70
C LEU A 15 28.90 29.39 -10.98
N VAL A 16 27.72 28.89 -11.33
CA VAL A 16 26.80 29.55 -12.25
C VAL A 16 25.41 29.53 -11.62
N SER A 17 25.00 30.68 -11.08
CA SER A 17 23.64 30.93 -10.60
C SER A 17 23.01 31.95 -11.55
N CYS A 18 22.03 31.51 -12.33
CA CYS A 18 21.16 32.39 -13.10
C CYS A 18 19.95 32.80 -12.24
N LYS A 19 19.81 34.11 -12.06
CA LYS A 19 18.67 34.81 -11.47
C LYS A 19 17.35 34.40 -12.14
N LYS A 20 16.32 34.22 -11.32
CA LYS A 20 14.92 34.12 -11.75
C LYS A 20 14.17 35.29 -11.10
N GLU A 21 13.71 36.23 -11.91
CA GLU A 21 12.83 37.31 -11.45
C GLU A 21 11.40 36.79 -11.28
N ILE A 22 10.75 37.34 -10.26
CA ILE A 22 9.40 37.08 -9.80
C ILE A 22 8.61 38.32 -10.18
N GLU A 23 7.53 38.17 -10.97
CA GLU A 23 6.47 39.16 -11.00
C GLU A 23 5.20 38.58 -10.37
N LYS A 24 4.83 39.21 -9.25
CA LYS A 24 3.52 39.15 -8.63
C LYS A 24 2.63 40.15 -9.36
N ILE A 25 1.44 39.73 -9.75
CA ILE A 25 0.31 40.64 -9.95
C ILE A 25 -0.77 40.19 -8.99
N SER A 26 -1.00 41.03 -7.99
CA SER A 26 -2.16 41.02 -7.12
C SER A 26 -2.89 42.32 -7.39
N ASP A 27 -4.14 42.25 -7.86
CA ASP A 27 -5.07 43.35 -7.74
C ASP A 27 -6.37 42.87 -7.11
N THR A 28 -6.66 43.58 -6.03
CA THR A 28 -7.79 43.56 -5.11
C THR A 28 -9.04 44.14 -5.77
N PHE A 29 -10.25 43.69 -5.41
CA PHE A 29 -11.48 44.50 -5.15
C PHE A 29 -12.59 43.50 -4.77
N LYS A 30 -12.89 43.32 -3.46
CA LYS A 30 -13.95 43.96 -2.65
C LYS A 30 -15.39 43.79 -3.16
N ASP A 31 -16.14 43.05 -2.32
CA ASP A 31 -17.52 43.23 -1.87
C ASP A 31 -18.61 43.56 -2.90
N THR A 32 -19.65 42.72 -2.96
CA THR A 32 -21.03 43.12 -2.60
C THR A 32 -21.96 41.90 -2.67
N VAL A 33 -22.65 41.66 -1.56
CA VAL A 33 -23.83 40.81 -1.44
C VAL A 33 -24.98 41.49 -2.18
N SER A 34 -25.65 40.79 -3.10
CA SER A 34 -27.02 41.09 -3.46
C SER A 34 -27.77 39.80 -3.77
N SER A 35 -28.68 39.48 -2.86
CA SER A 35 -29.81 38.59 -3.03
C SER A 35 -30.72 39.08 -4.16
N SER A 36 -31.12 38.16 -5.04
CA SER A 36 -32.41 38.25 -5.76
C SER A 36 -32.75 36.89 -6.35
N GLU A 37 -33.79 36.29 -5.79
CA GLU A 37 -34.55 35.18 -6.34
C GLU A 37 -35.25 35.62 -7.64
N VAL A 38 -35.19 34.80 -8.69
CA VAL A 38 -36.27 34.66 -9.69
C VAL A 38 -36.28 33.20 -10.17
N GLN A 39 -37.49 32.65 -10.23
CA GLN A 39 -37.86 31.27 -10.57
C GLN A 39 -37.79 30.97 -12.09
N GLU A 40 -37.54 29.68 -12.36
CA GLU A 40 -38.00 28.79 -13.43
C GLU A 40 -38.08 29.25 -14.91
N ALA A 41 -37.33 28.52 -15.74
CA ALA A 41 -37.85 27.99 -17.00
C ALA A 41 -37.12 26.68 -17.37
N GLU A 42 -37.91 25.61 -17.44
CA GLU A 42 -37.60 24.24 -17.81
C GLU A 42 -37.04 24.13 -19.24
N LYS A 43 -35.94 23.38 -19.42
CA LYS A 43 -35.65 22.66 -20.68
C LYS A 43 -34.93 21.34 -20.40
N ASP A 44 -35.72 20.31 -20.67
CA ASP A 44 -35.47 18.89 -20.71
C ASP A 44 -34.22 18.50 -21.52
N SER A 45 -33.37 17.60 -20.97
CA SER A 45 -32.78 16.46 -21.69
C SER A 45 -31.69 15.72 -20.88
N ILE A 46 -31.98 14.45 -20.61
CA ILE A 46 -31.05 13.31 -20.42
C ILE A 46 -30.27 13.29 -19.09
N LYS A 47 -30.91 12.71 -18.07
CA LYS A 47 -30.24 12.16 -16.89
C LYS A 47 -29.37 10.98 -17.32
N LYS A 48 -28.06 11.18 -17.27
CA LYS A 48 -27.07 10.12 -17.18
C LYS A 48 -27.18 9.52 -15.78
N ASP A 49 -27.62 8.27 -15.69
CA ASP A 49 -27.69 7.51 -14.43
C ASP A 49 -26.35 7.58 -13.69
N SER A 50 -26.28 8.52 -12.77
CA SER A 50 -25.23 8.59 -11.77
C SER A 50 -25.79 7.80 -10.60
N VAL A 51 -25.36 6.54 -10.49
CA VAL A 51 -25.58 5.73 -9.29
C VAL A 51 -25.17 6.61 -8.09
N PRO A 52 -26.06 6.87 -7.13
CA PRO A 52 -25.71 7.68 -5.99
C PRO A 52 -24.62 6.94 -5.21
N VAL A 53 -23.43 7.53 -5.17
CA VAL A 53 -22.38 7.10 -4.24
C VAL A 53 -22.94 7.39 -2.86
N VAL A 54 -23.50 6.36 -2.21
CA VAL A 54 -23.86 6.42 -0.80
C VAL A 54 -22.58 6.78 -0.05
N LYS A 55 -22.47 8.03 0.41
CA LYS A 55 -21.39 8.46 1.29
C LYS A 55 -21.47 7.62 2.55
N LYS A 56 -20.54 6.67 2.70
CA LYS A 56 -20.39 5.93 3.94
C LYS A 56 -19.53 6.79 4.87
N GLU A 57 -20.10 7.17 6.00
CA GLU A 57 -19.39 7.91 7.04
C GLU A 57 -18.11 7.18 7.46
N SER A 58 -17.07 7.93 7.79
CA SER A 58 -15.81 7.35 8.26
C SER A 58 -16.02 6.61 9.58
N VAL A 59 -15.40 5.44 9.70
CA VAL A 59 -15.49 4.58 10.90
C VAL A 59 -14.07 4.32 11.40
N PRO A 60 -13.76 4.64 12.67
CA PRO A 60 -12.43 4.43 13.23
C PRO A 60 -12.05 2.94 13.30
N PRO A 61 -10.81 2.62 13.66
CA PRO A 61 -10.44 1.25 14.01
C PRO A 61 -11.33 0.69 15.13
N VAL A 62 -11.51 -0.62 15.17
CA VAL A 62 -12.27 -1.27 16.25
C VAL A 62 -11.50 -1.08 17.57
N MET A 63 -12.11 -0.34 18.50
CA MET A 63 -11.54 -0.07 19.80
C MET A 63 -11.57 -1.32 20.68
N GLN A 64 -10.44 -1.60 21.33
CA GLN A 64 -10.26 -2.75 22.21
C GLN A 64 -10.20 -2.31 23.67
N GLU A 65 -10.73 -3.15 24.56
CA GLU A 65 -10.71 -2.94 26.00
C GLU A 65 -9.36 -3.36 26.62
N ASN A 66 -9.06 -2.82 27.80
CA ASN A 66 -7.86 -3.18 28.56
C ASN A 66 -7.82 -4.69 28.84
N GLY A 67 -6.63 -5.28 28.74
CA GLY A 67 -6.46 -6.73 28.88
C GLY A 67 -6.72 -7.54 27.60
N PHE A 68 -7.05 -6.89 26.48
CA PHE A 68 -7.23 -7.57 25.20
C PHE A 68 -5.95 -8.31 24.74
N TYR A 69 -4.77 -7.82 25.11
CA TYR A 69 -3.49 -8.47 24.77
C TYR A 69 -2.74 -8.95 26.01
N ASN A 70 -2.11 -10.11 25.87
CA ASN A 70 -1.25 -10.73 26.87
C ASN A 70 0.19 -10.81 26.36
N ALA A 71 1.14 -10.72 27.29
CA ALA A 71 2.54 -10.94 26.99
C ALA A 71 2.85 -12.45 27.04
N PHE A 72 3.44 -12.97 25.96
CA PHE A 72 4.00 -14.31 25.92
C PHE A 72 5.52 -14.22 25.85
N VAL A 73 6.18 -14.42 26.99
CA VAL A 73 7.64 -14.27 27.14
C VAL A 73 8.36 -15.50 26.58
N LEU A 74 9.38 -15.26 25.77
CA LEU A 74 10.28 -16.26 25.20
C LEU A 74 11.65 -16.11 25.85
N PRO A 75 12.04 -17.02 26.77
CA PRO A 75 13.33 -16.93 27.46
C PRO A 75 14.52 -16.97 26.50
N LYS A 76 15.66 -16.44 26.98
CA LYS A 76 16.93 -16.51 26.25
C LYS A 76 17.54 -17.91 26.27
N ASP A 77 17.33 -18.65 27.36
CA ASP A 77 17.79 -20.04 27.44
C ASP A 77 17.10 -20.90 26.39
N LYS A 78 17.89 -21.60 25.58
CA LYS A 78 17.40 -22.34 24.42
C LYS A 78 16.45 -23.48 24.83
N LYS A 79 16.79 -24.26 25.85
CA LYS A 79 15.99 -25.43 26.26
C LYS A 79 14.65 -24.99 26.81
N MET A 80 14.63 -23.98 27.69
CA MET A 80 13.39 -23.41 28.21
C MET A 80 12.55 -22.79 27.10
N ARG A 81 13.19 -22.08 26.17
CA ARG A 81 12.50 -21.46 25.04
C ARG A 81 11.83 -22.49 24.13
N ASP A 82 12.54 -23.56 23.79
CA ASP A 82 12.02 -24.63 22.94
C ASP A 82 10.84 -25.34 23.64
N SER A 83 10.95 -25.60 24.94
CA SER A 83 9.87 -26.19 25.76
C SER A 83 8.63 -25.29 25.81
N ILE A 84 8.79 -24.01 26.13
CA ILE A 84 7.70 -23.03 26.17
C ILE A 84 7.04 -22.88 24.79
N TYR A 85 7.83 -22.87 23.71
CA TYR A 85 7.29 -22.80 22.36
C TYR A 85 6.56 -24.08 21.93
N ALA A 86 6.96 -25.24 22.47
CA ALA A 86 6.24 -26.49 22.25
C ALA A 86 4.84 -26.43 22.87
N GLU A 87 4.71 -25.95 24.12
CA GLU A 87 3.40 -25.74 24.76
C GLU A 87 2.56 -24.69 24.01
N TYR A 88 3.18 -23.59 23.59
CA TYR A 88 2.54 -22.61 22.71
C TYR A 88 2.01 -23.22 21.42
N SER A 89 2.75 -24.16 20.83
CA SER A 89 2.36 -24.84 19.60
C SER A 89 1.27 -25.89 19.78
N LYS A 90 1.10 -26.43 20.99
CA LYS A 90 -0.04 -27.27 21.36
C LYS A 90 -1.29 -26.43 21.62
N LYS A 91 -1.11 -25.27 22.27
CA LYS A 91 -2.22 -24.36 22.63
C LYS A 91 -2.86 -23.70 21.40
N TYR A 92 -2.06 -23.28 20.42
CA TYR A 92 -2.54 -22.52 19.27
C TYR A 92 -2.36 -23.29 17.96
N SER A 93 -3.42 -23.32 17.16
CA SER A 93 -3.40 -23.87 15.80
C SER A 93 -2.38 -23.14 14.91
N VAL A 94 -2.05 -23.73 13.75
CA VAL A 94 -1.14 -23.09 12.77
C VAL A 94 -1.66 -21.71 12.33
N GLY A 95 -2.98 -21.58 12.13
CA GLY A 95 -3.61 -20.32 11.74
C GLY A 95 -3.46 -19.25 12.82
N GLU A 96 -3.77 -19.60 14.07
CA GLU A 96 -3.65 -18.70 15.21
C GLU A 96 -2.20 -18.29 15.47
N ARG A 97 -1.25 -19.22 15.40
CA ARG A 97 0.18 -18.90 15.52
C ARG A 97 0.65 -17.96 14.43
N THR A 98 0.16 -18.14 13.20
CA THR A 98 0.47 -17.24 12.09
C THR A 98 -0.09 -15.84 12.36
N ALA A 99 -1.32 -15.75 12.88
CA ALA A 99 -1.95 -14.47 13.23
C ALA A 99 -1.21 -13.74 14.37
N ILE A 100 -0.83 -14.47 15.42
CA ILE A 100 -0.02 -13.93 16.53
C ILE A 100 1.33 -13.42 16.02
N LEU A 101 2.02 -14.18 15.17
CA LEU A 101 3.29 -13.73 14.59
C LEU A 101 3.08 -12.50 13.70
N ALA A 102 2.03 -12.48 12.87
CA ALA A 102 1.69 -11.34 12.02
C ALA A 102 1.42 -10.07 12.84
N LEU A 103 0.68 -10.15 13.95
CA LEU A 103 0.50 -9.05 14.89
C LEU A 103 1.83 -8.51 15.41
N ASN A 104 2.83 -9.37 15.60
CA ASN A 104 4.17 -9.00 16.03
C ASN A 104 5.12 -8.64 14.88
N ARG A 105 4.61 -8.51 13.65
CA ARG A 105 5.36 -8.22 12.40
C ARG A 105 6.43 -9.28 12.12
N LEU A 106 6.14 -10.51 12.51
CA LEU A 106 7.00 -11.68 12.37
C LEU A 106 6.40 -12.68 11.39
N ASP A 107 7.26 -13.43 10.73
CA ASP A 107 6.90 -14.67 10.07
C ASP A 107 7.37 -15.91 10.88
N SER A 108 6.98 -17.10 10.44
CA SER A 108 7.32 -18.35 11.12
C SER A 108 8.83 -18.66 11.14
N LYS A 109 9.58 -18.13 10.16
CA LYS A 109 11.04 -18.26 10.08
C LYS A 109 11.73 -17.36 11.09
N SER A 110 11.13 -16.20 11.38
CA SER A 110 11.69 -15.17 12.27
C SER A 110 11.11 -15.18 13.66
N LYS A 111 10.24 -16.13 14.02
CA LYS A 111 9.63 -16.25 15.37
C LYS A 111 10.63 -16.09 16.52
N TRP A 112 11.89 -16.48 16.29
CA TRP A 112 12.96 -16.39 17.27
C TRP A 112 13.59 -14.99 17.43
N ASN A 113 13.16 -14.00 16.65
CA ASN A 113 13.60 -12.61 16.78
C ASN A 113 12.83 -11.84 17.86
N ALA A 114 11.90 -12.49 18.56
CA ALA A 114 11.18 -11.96 19.70
C ALA A 114 11.57 -12.67 20.99
N ASP A 115 11.82 -11.89 22.04
CA ASP A 115 11.84 -12.31 23.45
C ASP A 115 10.45 -12.19 24.10
N THR A 116 9.49 -11.57 23.44
CA THR A 116 8.10 -11.44 23.90
C THR A 116 7.19 -11.25 22.68
N LEU A 117 6.12 -12.04 22.63
CA LEU A 117 5.04 -11.90 21.68
C LEU A 117 3.84 -11.23 22.37
N VAL A 118 3.20 -10.32 21.66
CA VAL A 118 1.86 -9.81 22.01
C VAL A 118 0.83 -10.79 21.48
N VAL A 119 -0.03 -11.30 22.36
CA VAL A 119 -1.01 -12.35 22.05
C VAL A 119 -2.42 -11.86 22.40
N PRO A 120 -3.35 -11.74 21.43
CA PRO A 120 -4.73 -11.39 21.73
C PRO A 120 -5.41 -12.44 22.64
N ALA A 121 -6.31 -12.01 23.50
CA ALA A 121 -7.10 -12.88 24.36
C ALA A 121 -8.00 -13.82 23.54
N LYS A 122 -8.59 -13.30 22.46
CA LYS A 122 -9.32 -14.06 21.44
C LYS A 122 -8.66 -13.87 20.08
N ILE A 123 -8.22 -14.97 19.47
CA ILE A 123 -7.49 -14.91 18.20
C ILE A 123 -8.48 -14.83 17.03
N ASP A 124 -8.47 -13.68 16.36
CA ASP A 124 -9.01 -13.57 15.00
C ASP A 124 -7.90 -13.85 13.98
N THR A 125 -8.06 -14.92 13.20
CA THR A 125 -7.08 -15.33 12.19
C THR A 125 -7.12 -14.49 10.90
N THR A 126 -8.16 -13.67 10.73
CA THR A 126 -8.25 -12.69 9.63
C THR A 126 -7.47 -11.41 9.93
N LEU A 127 -7.09 -11.21 11.20
CA LEU A 127 -6.51 -10.02 11.80
C LEU A 127 -7.47 -8.81 11.91
N MET A 128 -8.61 -8.81 11.21
CA MET A 128 -9.47 -7.63 11.06
C MET A 128 -9.98 -7.07 12.38
N ALA A 129 -10.24 -7.93 13.37
CA ALA A 129 -10.70 -7.52 14.71
C ALA A 129 -9.74 -6.56 15.41
N TYR A 130 -8.45 -6.57 15.05
CA TYR A 130 -7.43 -5.70 15.63
C TYR A 130 -6.65 -4.93 14.56
N SER A 131 -7.35 -4.55 13.49
CA SER A 131 -6.82 -3.61 12.51
C SER A 131 -6.41 -2.29 13.17
N PRO A 132 -5.19 -1.78 12.92
CA PRO A 132 -4.80 -0.44 13.33
C PRO A 132 -5.33 0.65 12.38
N PHE A 133 -5.99 0.29 11.28
CA PHE A 133 -6.50 1.21 10.28
C PHE A 133 -8.01 1.42 10.44
N PRO A 134 -8.54 2.62 10.15
CA PRO A 134 -9.97 2.90 10.11
C PRO A 134 -10.73 1.90 9.25
N MET A 135 -11.89 1.45 9.72
CA MET A 135 -12.72 0.49 8.99
C MET A 135 -13.37 1.12 7.75
N GLN A 136 -13.63 2.43 7.78
CA GLN A 136 -14.16 3.20 6.65
C GLN A 136 -13.50 4.59 6.61
N LEU A 137 -13.15 5.03 5.40
CA LEU A 137 -12.66 6.38 5.11
C LEU A 137 -13.52 7.00 4.00
N ASP A 138 -14.35 7.98 4.34
CA ASP A 138 -15.22 8.65 3.37
C ASP A 138 -14.42 9.39 2.29
N VAL A 139 -13.25 9.96 2.65
CA VAL A 139 -12.35 10.63 1.70
C VAL A 139 -11.93 9.73 0.52
N LEU A 140 -11.98 8.41 0.70
CA LEU A 140 -11.66 7.41 -0.32
C LEU A 140 -12.90 6.76 -0.97
N SER A 141 -14.13 7.23 -0.68
CA SER A 141 -15.37 6.63 -1.19
C SER A 141 -15.40 6.51 -2.72
N GLY A 142 -14.87 7.52 -3.43
CA GLY A 142 -14.73 7.52 -4.89
C GLY A 142 -13.52 6.75 -5.45
N VAL A 143 -12.57 6.35 -4.58
CA VAL A 143 -11.35 5.63 -4.98
C VAL A 143 -11.61 4.13 -4.92
N LYS A 144 -11.68 3.48 -6.10
CA LYS A 144 -12.08 2.08 -6.23
C LYS A 144 -11.10 1.11 -5.58
N LYS A 145 -9.80 1.38 -5.69
CA LYS A 145 -8.73 0.56 -5.10
C LYS A 145 -7.61 1.44 -4.58
N PHE A 146 -7.24 1.22 -3.32
CA PHE A 146 -6.15 1.94 -2.68
C PHE A 146 -5.37 1.04 -1.72
N VAL A 147 -4.05 1.22 -1.67
CA VAL A 147 -3.16 0.52 -0.73
C VAL A 147 -2.35 1.55 0.04
N ILE A 148 -2.22 1.38 1.35
CA ILE A 148 -1.42 2.25 2.21
C ILE A 148 -0.46 1.44 3.07
N PHE A 149 0.77 1.92 3.20
CA PHE A 149 1.79 1.34 4.06
C PHE A 149 2.24 2.36 5.10
N SER A 150 2.13 1.97 6.37
CA SER A 150 2.53 2.78 7.52
C SER A 150 3.92 2.37 7.99
N TYR A 151 4.87 3.31 7.87
CA TYR A 151 6.20 3.17 8.45
C TYR A 151 6.17 3.13 9.98
N PRO A 152 5.40 4.02 10.66
CA PRO A 152 5.34 4.08 12.12
C PRO A 152 5.06 2.73 12.77
N ILE A 153 4.09 1.97 12.27
CA ILE A 153 3.64 0.69 12.89
C ILE A 153 3.98 -0.55 12.06
N GLN A 154 4.69 -0.40 10.93
CA GLN A 154 5.07 -1.50 10.03
C GLN A 154 3.87 -2.38 9.65
N ALA A 155 2.82 -1.74 9.14
CA ALA A 155 1.61 -2.41 8.68
C ALA A 155 1.14 -1.81 7.35
N PHE A 156 0.33 -2.57 6.61
CA PHE A 156 -0.35 -2.09 5.42
C PHE A 156 -1.86 -2.25 5.57
N GLY A 157 -2.62 -1.37 4.91
CA GLY A 157 -4.07 -1.42 4.78
C GLY A 157 -4.48 -1.36 3.31
N VAL A 158 -5.60 -1.97 2.98
CA VAL A 158 -6.17 -2.01 1.63
C VAL A 158 -7.62 -1.56 1.70
N TYR A 159 -7.96 -0.58 0.87
CA TYR A 159 -9.29 -0.01 0.81
C TYR A 159 -9.91 -0.20 -0.58
N SER A 160 -11.20 -0.57 -0.58
CA SER A 160 -12.06 -0.58 -1.75
C SER A 160 -13.23 0.36 -1.50
N ASN A 161 -13.34 1.44 -2.28
CA ASN A 161 -14.38 2.47 -2.13
C ASN A 161 -14.45 2.99 -0.67
N GLY A 162 -13.29 3.24 -0.08
CA GLY A 162 -13.14 3.70 1.30
C GLY A 162 -13.38 2.65 2.39
N SER A 163 -13.86 1.43 2.08
CA SER A 163 -13.99 0.35 3.07
C SER A 163 -12.68 -0.44 3.19
N LEU A 164 -12.19 -0.65 4.42
CA LEU A 164 -11.02 -1.49 4.67
C LEU A 164 -11.36 -2.96 4.38
N VAL A 165 -10.72 -3.54 3.36
CA VAL A 165 -10.95 -4.93 2.94
C VAL A 165 -9.86 -5.89 3.41
N LYS A 166 -8.69 -5.35 3.78
CA LYS A 166 -7.56 -6.14 4.27
C LYS A 166 -6.56 -5.26 5.00
N TRP A 167 -5.90 -5.81 6.00
CA TRP A 167 -4.65 -5.28 6.52
C TRP A 167 -3.67 -6.42 6.81
N GLY A 168 -2.42 -6.07 7.10
CA GLY A 168 -1.42 -7.03 7.56
C GLY A 168 -0.09 -6.37 7.92
N PRO A 169 0.89 -7.17 8.37
CA PRO A 169 2.22 -6.66 8.68
C PRO A 169 3.04 -6.39 7.43
N THR A 170 4.01 -5.48 7.54
CA THR A 170 5.07 -5.32 6.55
C THR A 170 6.44 -5.20 7.23
N SER A 171 7.52 -5.41 6.46
CA SER A 171 8.87 -5.01 6.85
C SER A 171 9.44 -4.16 5.72
N MET A 172 9.44 -2.85 5.95
CA MET A 172 9.89 -1.86 4.97
C MET A 172 11.39 -1.59 5.09
N GLY A 173 11.87 -0.59 4.35
CA GLY A 173 13.28 -0.21 4.28
C GLY A 173 13.95 -0.06 5.65
N LYS A 174 15.18 -0.51 5.79
CA LYS A 174 15.99 -0.23 6.99
C LYS A 174 16.41 1.24 7.03
N LYS A 175 16.93 1.71 8.18
CA LYS A 175 17.35 3.11 8.39
C LYS A 175 18.25 3.67 7.28
N ALA A 176 19.17 2.86 6.76
CA ALA A 176 20.13 3.23 5.71
C ALA A 176 19.63 3.03 4.27
N ALA A 177 18.45 2.44 4.07
CA ALA A 177 17.85 2.17 2.76
C ALA A 177 16.32 2.22 2.90
N GLN A 178 15.80 3.41 3.16
CA GLN A 178 14.40 3.61 3.49
C GLN A 178 13.51 3.53 2.25
N THR A 179 12.29 3.06 2.46
CA THR A 179 11.24 3.12 1.43
C THR A 179 10.85 4.57 1.18
N THR A 180 10.78 4.98 -0.09
CA THR A 180 10.31 6.31 -0.49
C THR A 180 8.87 6.52 -0.05
N ARG A 181 8.58 7.71 0.48
CA ARG A 181 7.25 8.11 0.97
C ARG A 181 6.46 8.87 -0.10
N GLY A 182 5.15 9.00 0.12
CA GLY A 182 4.23 9.74 -0.73
C GLY A 182 3.36 8.85 -1.63
N LEU A 183 2.50 9.50 -2.42
CA LEU A 183 1.63 8.83 -3.37
C LEU A 183 2.41 8.34 -4.59
N THR A 184 2.26 7.06 -4.87
CA THR A 184 2.77 6.37 -6.05
C THR A 184 1.68 5.54 -6.71
N PHE A 185 2.01 4.88 -7.83
CA PHE A 185 1.06 4.05 -8.57
C PHE A 185 1.73 2.75 -9.00
N ALA A 186 1.11 1.63 -8.64
CA ALA A 186 1.59 0.29 -8.94
C ALA A 186 1.78 0.11 -10.47
N ASN A 187 2.97 -0.27 -10.91
CA ASN A 187 3.38 -0.11 -12.31
C ASN A 187 3.52 -1.41 -13.10
N TRP A 188 4.33 -2.34 -12.64
CA TRP A 188 4.56 -3.63 -13.24
C TRP A 188 4.66 -4.68 -12.13
N LYS A 189 4.38 -5.93 -12.49
CA LYS A 189 4.43 -7.05 -11.57
C LYS A 189 5.04 -8.27 -12.24
N LYS A 190 5.68 -9.11 -11.43
CA LYS A 190 6.25 -10.39 -11.86
C LYS A 190 6.10 -11.39 -10.73
N GLU A 191 5.64 -12.60 -11.04
CA GLU A 191 5.45 -13.65 -10.02
C GLU A 191 6.75 -14.03 -9.32
N LEU A 192 7.87 -13.90 -10.02
CA LEU A 192 9.21 -14.02 -9.44
C LEU A 192 10.15 -13.02 -10.11
N ALA A 193 10.47 -11.94 -9.42
CA ALA A 193 11.54 -11.03 -9.82
C ALA A 193 12.86 -11.39 -9.14
N ILE A 194 13.97 -10.96 -9.75
CA ILE A 194 15.30 -10.99 -9.15
C ILE A 194 15.65 -9.55 -8.75
N SER A 195 16.17 -9.36 -7.55
CA SER A 195 16.56 -8.04 -7.07
C SER A 195 17.64 -7.42 -7.94
N THR A 196 17.53 -6.13 -8.20
CA THR A 196 18.58 -5.34 -8.86
C THR A 196 19.80 -5.11 -7.96
N VAL A 197 19.68 -5.36 -6.65
CA VAL A 197 20.75 -5.21 -5.66
C VAL A 197 21.58 -6.49 -5.54
N SER A 198 20.98 -7.67 -5.78
CA SER A 198 21.66 -8.96 -5.66
C SER A 198 20.90 -10.05 -6.43
N SER A 199 21.62 -10.81 -7.24
CA SER A 199 21.07 -11.96 -8.00
C SER A 199 20.48 -13.06 -7.11
N GLU A 200 20.95 -13.17 -5.87
CA GLU A 200 20.51 -14.19 -4.90
C GLU A 200 19.13 -13.88 -4.30
N TRP A 201 18.68 -12.62 -4.38
CA TRP A 201 17.44 -12.21 -3.76
C TRP A 201 16.27 -12.40 -4.73
N LYS A 202 15.61 -13.54 -4.58
CA LYS A 202 14.34 -13.87 -5.22
C LYS A 202 13.20 -13.09 -4.55
N LEU A 203 12.37 -12.44 -5.35
CA LEU A 203 11.26 -11.57 -4.93
C LEU A 203 9.93 -12.14 -5.46
N PRO A 204 9.31 -13.13 -4.78
CA PRO A 204 8.05 -13.71 -5.22
C PRO A 204 6.88 -12.73 -5.09
N TYR A 205 5.97 -12.77 -6.04
CA TYR A 205 4.81 -11.87 -6.15
C TYR A 205 5.20 -10.40 -6.10
N ASN A 206 6.27 -10.05 -6.81
CA ASN A 206 6.77 -8.68 -6.85
C ASN A 206 5.81 -7.77 -7.61
N PHE A 207 5.51 -6.63 -7.02
CA PHE A 207 4.77 -5.55 -7.65
C PHE A 207 5.48 -4.23 -7.35
N ASN A 208 5.96 -3.59 -8.41
CA ASN A 208 6.69 -2.35 -8.28
C ASN A 208 5.74 -1.16 -8.18
N ILE A 209 6.15 -0.17 -7.38
CA ILE A 209 5.39 1.07 -7.14
C ILE A 209 6.21 2.31 -7.50
N HIS A 210 7.49 2.15 -7.80
CA HIS A 210 8.40 3.25 -8.09
C HIS A 210 9.18 2.97 -9.38
N ASN A 211 8.93 3.79 -10.40
CA ASN A 211 9.44 3.61 -11.76
C ASN A 211 10.97 3.52 -11.81
N LEU A 212 11.64 4.22 -10.91
CA LEU A 212 13.09 4.28 -10.80
C LEU A 212 13.52 3.58 -9.50
N GLY A 213 14.55 2.74 -9.51
CA GLY A 213 15.11 2.15 -8.28
C GLY A 213 14.41 0.89 -7.75
N GLY A 214 13.47 0.30 -8.48
CA GLY A 214 13.04 -1.08 -8.21
C GLY A 214 12.20 -1.29 -6.94
N ILE A 215 11.69 -0.22 -6.32
CA ILE A 215 10.90 -0.31 -5.08
C ILE A 215 9.55 -0.94 -5.36
N GLY A 216 9.23 -2.01 -4.64
CA GLY A 216 7.96 -2.71 -4.74
C GLY A 216 7.63 -3.50 -3.48
N TRP A 217 6.40 -3.99 -3.40
CA TRP A 217 6.06 -5.03 -2.43
C TRP A 217 6.29 -6.41 -3.02
N HIS A 218 6.64 -7.36 -2.15
CA HIS A 218 6.83 -8.76 -2.52
C HIS A 218 6.83 -9.63 -1.26
N GLU A 219 6.72 -10.94 -1.45
CA GLU A 219 6.95 -11.89 -0.37
C GLU A 219 8.40 -11.84 0.09
N TYR A 220 8.61 -11.73 1.41
CA TYR A 220 9.91 -11.97 2.02
C TYR A 220 9.78 -12.14 3.53
N THR A 221 10.89 -12.50 4.16
CA THR A 221 10.99 -12.63 5.62
C THR A 221 10.58 -11.35 6.35
N LEU A 222 9.73 -11.50 7.38
CA LEU A 222 9.33 -10.44 8.30
C LEU A 222 10.02 -10.64 9.66
N PRO A 223 11.06 -9.84 10.00
CA PRO A 223 11.87 -10.08 11.19
C PRO A 223 11.40 -9.33 12.45
N GLY A 224 10.25 -8.65 12.39
CA GLY A 224 9.74 -7.83 13.49
C GLY A 224 10.46 -6.48 13.64
N TYR A 225 10.88 -5.88 12.51
CA TYR A 225 11.41 -4.52 12.37
C TYR A 225 11.59 -4.16 10.87
N PRO A 226 11.77 -2.88 10.50
CA PRO A 226 12.12 -2.49 9.11
C PRO A 226 13.51 -3.01 8.73
N ALA A 227 13.59 -3.89 7.73
CA ALA A 227 14.80 -4.65 7.42
C ALA A 227 15.14 -4.73 5.93
N SER A 228 14.27 -4.23 5.06
CA SER A 228 14.47 -4.36 3.62
C SER A 228 15.48 -3.35 3.07
N HIS A 229 15.86 -3.54 1.81
CA HIS A 229 16.58 -2.53 1.03
C HIS A 229 15.54 -1.76 0.20
N SER A 230 14.80 -0.87 0.86
CA SER A 230 13.69 -0.06 0.33
C SER A 230 12.37 -0.77 -0.02
N CYS A 231 12.35 -2.06 -0.34
CA CYS A 231 11.10 -2.78 -0.67
C CYS A 231 10.13 -2.94 0.51
N LEU A 232 8.88 -3.29 0.23
CA LEU A 232 7.82 -3.50 1.22
C LEU A 232 7.57 -5.00 1.36
N ARG A 233 8.23 -5.64 2.32
CA ARG A 233 8.12 -7.09 2.48
C ARG A 233 6.76 -7.47 3.07
N LEU A 234 6.21 -8.58 2.61
CA LEU A 234 4.90 -9.08 3.01
C LEU A 234 4.97 -10.58 3.32
N LEU A 235 4.01 -11.07 4.11
CA LEU A 235 3.76 -12.50 4.19
C LEU A 235 3.30 -13.03 2.82
N ARG A 236 3.58 -14.30 2.52
CA ARG A 236 3.26 -14.90 1.21
C ARG A 236 1.80 -14.79 0.82
N LYS A 237 0.89 -15.06 1.77
CA LYS A 237 -0.56 -14.94 1.52
C LYS A 237 -0.95 -13.51 1.15
N ASP A 238 -0.37 -12.53 1.83
CA ASP A 238 -0.64 -11.12 1.59
C ASP A 238 -0.04 -10.62 0.27
N ALA A 239 1.20 -11.02 -0.04
CA ALA A 239 1.85 -10.71 -1.31
C ALA A 239 1.07 -11.26 -2.50
N LYS A 240 0.63 -12.52 -2.43
CA LYS A 240 -0.19 -13.15 -3.48
C LYS A 240 -1.55 -12.44 -3.62
N TRP A 241 -2.19 -12.10 -2.51
CA TRP A 241 -3.47 -11.39 -2.52
C TRP A 241 -3.33 -10.00 -3.17
N LEU A 242 -2.34 -9.21 -2.77
CA LEU A 242 -2.07 -7.89 -3.34
C LEU A 242 -1.68 -7.96 -4.82
N TYR A 243 -0.94 -9.01 -5.21
CA TYR A 243 -0.58 -9.27 -6.60
C TYR A 243 -1.81 -9.45 -7.51
N SER A 244 -2.87 -10.08 -6.99
CA SER A 244 -4.15 -10.23 -7.69
C SER A 244 -5.03 -8.98 -7.61
N TYR A 245 -5.03 -8.30 -6.46
CA TYR A 245 -5.89 -7.14 -6.20
C TYR A 245 -5.52 -5.91 -7.04
N ALA A 246 -4.23 -5.56 -7.06
CA ALA A 246 -3.75 -4.31 -7.64
C ALA A 246 -3.59 -4.39 -9.17
N ASP A 247 -3.87 -3.26 -9.81
CA ASP A 247 -3.76 -3.07 -11.25
C ASP A 247 -2.43 -2.42 -11.59
N THR A 248 -1.77 -2.95 -12.64
CA THR A 248 -0.55 -2.35 -13.22
C THR A 248 -0.90 -1.15 -14.07
N TRP A 249 0.14 -0.44 -14.51
CA TRP A 249 0.02 0.54 -15.59
C TRP A 249 -0.50 -0.12 -16.88
N ILE A 250 -1.13 0.69 -17.72
CA ILE A 250 -1.33 0.40 -19.14
C ILE A 250 -0.27 1.20 -19.89
N LEU A 251 0.51 0.54 -20.73
CA LEU A 251 1.56 1.17 -21.54
C LEU A 251 1.05 1.45 -22.96
N ASN A 252 1.64 2.43 -23.62
CA ASN A 252 1.45 2.63 -25.06
C ASN A 252 2.07 1.46 -25.86
N PRO A 253 1.65 1.25 -27.12
CA PRO A 253 2.33 0.31 -28.02
C PRO A 253 3.85 0.55 -28.02
N GLY A 254 4.64 -0.52 -27.94
CA GLY A 254 6.09 -0.44 -27.78
C GLY A 254 6.59 -0.29 -26.34
N GLY A 255 5.71 -0.11 -25.34
CA GLY A 255 6.03 -0.25 -23.92
C GLY A 255 6.87 0.86 -23.28
N ALA A 256 7.35 1.85 -24.05
CA ALA A 256 8.26 2.87 -23.55
C ALA A 256 7.60 3.94 -22.67
N THR A 257 6.31 4.22 -22.89
CA THR A 257 5.59 5.30 -22.19
C THR A 257 4.28 4.82 -21.58
N THR A 258 3.90 5.44 -20.46
CA THR A 258 2.66 5.12 -19.74
C THR A 258 1.45 5.76 -20.43
N LYS A 259 0.42 4.96 -20.70
CA LYS A 259 -0.88 5.42 -21.19
C LYS A 259 -1.85 5.71 -20.03
N ALA A 260 -1.85 4.85 -19.01
CA ALA A 260 -2.58 5.05 -17.78
C ALA A 260 -1.86 4.42 -16.58
N ARG A 261 -2.00 5.05 -15.41
CA ARG A 261 -1.43 4.53 -14.15
C ARG A 261 -2.26 3.38 -13.58
N GLY A 262 -1.68 2.67 -12.62
CA GLY A 262 -2.28 1.52 -11.95
C GLY A 262 -2.95 1.90 -10.65
N THR A 263 -3.04 0.96 -9.71
CA THR A 263 -3.60 1.20 -8.37
C THR A 263 -2.76 2.23 -7.60
N ALA A 264 -3.43 3.18 -6.96
CA ALA A 264 -2.81 4.18 -6.08
C ALA A 264 -2.24 3.54 -4.81
N VAL A 265 -1.03 3.95 -4.42
CA VAL A 265 -0.30 3.40 -3.27
C VAL A 265 0.33 4.54 -2.47
N MET A 266 0.03 4.61 -1.18
CA MET A 266 0.64 5.57 -0.26
C MET A 266 1.64 4.88 0.68
N VAL A 267 2.82 5.47 0.84
CA VAL A 267 3.76 5.12 1.93
C VAL A 267 3.95 6.33 2.80
N PHE A 268 3.73 6.22 4.12
CA PHE A 268 3.73 7.39 5.00
C PHE A 268 4.38 7.16 6.36
N GLY A 269 4.72 8.28 7.00
CA GLY A 269 5.23 8.37 8.36
C GLY A 269 6.67 7.87 8.52
N ASP A 270 7.15 7.89 9.76
CA ASP A 270 8.51 7.52 10.12
C ASP A 270 8.53 6.45 11.20
N TYR A 271 9.46 5.50 11.09
CA TYR A 271 9.75 4.57 12.17
C TYR A 271 10.59 5.26 13.25
N LYS A 272 10.24 5.04 14.53
CA LYS A 272 11.06 5.47 15.66
C LYS A 272 12.30 4.59 15.79
N TRP A 273 13.36 4.90 15.04
CA TRP A 273 14.63 4.17 15.05
C TRP A 273 15.24 4.13 16.46
N GLY A 274 15.67 2.94 16.89
CA GLY A 274 16.19 2.71 18.25
C GLY A 274 15.14 2.72 19.36
N GLY A 275 13.88 3.04 19.05
CA GLY A 275 12.78 2.97 20.00
C GLY A 275 12.24 1.55 20.21
N ARG A 276 11.38 1.40 21.23
CA ARG A 276 10.60 0.18 21.46
C ARG A 276 9.73 -0.09 20.23
N LYS A 277 9.67 -1.36 19.81
CA LYS A 277 8.82 -1.83 18.70
C LYS A 277 7.36 -1.38 18.92
N PRO A 278 6.71 -0.72 17.96
CA PRO A 278 5.39 -0.07 18.15
C PRO A 278 4.34 -1.01 18.73
N TRP A 279 4.20 -2.22 18.17
CA TRP A 279 3.23 -3.21 18.62
C TRP A 279 3.44 -3.72 20.04
N ARG A 280 4.59 -3.49 20.68
CA ARG A 280 4.74 -3.80 22.11
C ARG A 280 4.01 -2.86 23.03
N LYS A 281 3.60 -1.68 22.54
CA LYS A 281 2.75 -0.76 23.29
C LYS A 281 1.32 -1.30 23.44
N LEU A 282 0.92 -2.29 22.64
CA LEU A 282 -0.38 -2.96 22.77
C LEU A 282 -0.57 -3.67 24.11
N LEU A 283 0.51 -3.97 24.82
CA LEU A 283 0.47 -4.52 26.18
C LEU A 283 0.12 -3.46 27.24
N ASP A 284 0.39 -2.19 26.92
CA ASP A 284 0.19 -1.05 27.82
C ASP A 284 -1.15 -0.35 27.49
N ASP A 285 -1.44 -0.15 26.19
CA ASP A 285 -2.70 0.34 25.65
C ASP A 285 -3.07 -0.48 24.40
N PRO A 286 -4.18 -1.23 24.41
CA PRO A 286 -4.56 -2.10 23.31
C PRO A 286 -4.90 -1.35 22.01
N ASN A 287 -5.02 -0.03 22.05
CA ASN A 287 -5.28 0.85 20.91
C ASN A 287 -4.04 1.66 20.49
N ALA A 288 -2.86 1.43 21.08
CA ALA A 288 -1.66 2.24 20.88
C ALA A 288 -1.10 2.27 19.44
N ASN A 289 -1.57 1.38 18.56
CA ASN A 289 -1.21 1.36 17.15
C ASN A 289 -2.29 1.95 16.23
N ASN A 290 -3.46 2.32 16.76
CA ASN A 290 -4.58 2.81 15.97
C ASN A 290 -4.18 4.11 15.28
N ILE A 291 -4.42 4.17 13.98
CA ILE A 291 -4.29 5.37 13.17
C ILE A 291 -5.69 5.96 13.05
N SER A 292 -5.83 7.23 13.43
CA SER A 292 -7.13 7.90 13.48
C SER A 292 -7.67 8.20 12.07
N VAL A 293 -8.99 8.42 11.99
CA VAL A 293 -9.64 8.88 10.76
C VAL A 293 -9.08 10.25 10.37
N GLU A 294 -8.84 11.11 11.35
CA GLU A 294 -8.35 12.47 11.16
C GLU A 294 -6.93 12.47 10.58
N GLU A 295 -6.04 11.62 11.11
CA GLU A 295 -4.67 11.49 10.60
C GLU A 295 -4.65 11.03 9.14
N LEU A 296 -5.41 9.97 8.81
CA LEU A 296 -5.46 9.48 7.44
C LEU A 296 -6.19 10.42 6.50
N THR A 297 -7.25 11.09 6.95
CA THR A 297 -7.96 12.08 6.13
C THR A 297 -7.03 13.22 5.76
N LYS A 298 -6.33 13.81 6.75
CA LYS A 298 -5.36 14.87 6.53
C LYS A 298 -4.23 14.47 5.58
N LEU A 299 -3.79 13.22 5.64
CA LEU A 299 -2.75 12.69 4.76
C LEU A 299 -3.26 12.50 3.31
N LEU A 300 -4.49 12.01 3.15
CA LEU A 300 -4.98 11.50 1.87
C LEU A 300 -5.78 12.52 1.07
N GLU A 301 -6.52 13.40 1.74
CA GLU A 301 -7.39 14.38 1.10
C GLU A 301 -6.70 15.21 -0.01
N PRO A 302 -5.47 15.72 0.18
CA PRO A 302 -4.77 16.46 -0.89
C PRO A 302 -4.43 15.62 -2.12
N GLU A 303 -4.34 14.29 -1.96
CA GLU A 303 -3.91 13.35 -3.00
C GLU A 303 -5.10 12.73 -3.76
N VAL A 304 -6.31 12.77 -3.18
CA VAL A 304 -7.52 12.18 -3.79
C VAL A 304 -7.82 12.72 -5.19
N PRO A 305 -7.74 14.03 -5.49
CA PRO A 305 -7.98 14.53 -6.84
C PRO A 305 -7.09 13.86 -7.89
N LYS A 306 -5.82 13.60 -7.55
CA LYS A 306 -4.86 12.91 -8.41
C LYS A 306 -5.21 11.43 -8.57
N MET A 307 -5.61 10.75 -7.49
CA MET A 307 -6.07 9.35 -7.55
C MET A 307 -7.28 9.19 -8.48
N LEU A 308 -8.30 10.06 -8.33
CA LEU A 308 -9.52 10.01 -9.14
C LEU A 308 -9.26 10.33 -10.62
N LYS A 309 -8.37 11.30 -10.90
CA LYS A 309 -7.94 11.62 -12.27
C LYS A 309 -7.30 10.41 -12.95
N GLU A 310 -6.34 9.76 -12.29
CA GLU A 310 -5.63 8.61 -12.86
C GLU A 310 -6.53 7.37 -12.97
N GLN A 311 -7.41 7.14 -12.00
CA GLN A 311 -8.45 6.10 -12.07
C GLN A 311 -9.36 6.30 -13.28
N SER A 312 -9.90 7.51 -13.46
CA SER A 312 -10.79 7.84 -14.58
C SER A 312 -10.10 7.68 -15.93
N ASN A 313 -8.83 8.12 -16.04
CA ASN A 313 -8.03 7.90 -17.25
C ASN A 313 -7.84 6.41 -17.53
N ARG A 314 -7.49 5.63 -16.50
CA ARG A 314 -7.30 4.19 -16.64
C ARG A 314 -8.55 3.46 -17.13
N GLU A 315 -9.71 3.80 -16.59
CA GLU A 315 -10.99 3.20 -17.00
C GLU A 315 -11.27 3.46 -18.47
N LYS A 316 -11.19 4.72 -18.91
CA LYS A 316 -11.34 5.10 -20.32
C LYS A 316 -10.39 4.33 -21.24
N VAL A 317 -9.12 4.23 -20.85
CA VAL A 317 -8.11 3.51 -21.64
C VAL A 317 -8.39 2.00 -21.68
N ALA A 318 -8.78 1.40 -20.55
CA ALA A 318 -9.10 -0.02 -20.46
C ALA A 318 -10.34 -0.37 -21.29
N ASP A 319 -11.38 0.45 -21.23
CA ASP A 319 -12.61 0.27 -21.99
C ASP A 319 -12.36 0.41 -23.49
N SER A 320 -11.56 1.40 -23.90
CA SER A 320 -11.12 1.56 -25.30
C SER A 320 -10.36 0.33 -25.80
N ILE A 321 -9.45 -0.24 -25.01
CA ILE A 321 -8.72 -1.46 -25.37
C ILE A 321 -9.67 -2.66 -25.46
N LYS A 322 -10.62 -2.78 -24.54
CA LYS A 322 -11.62 -3.86 -24.54
C LYS A 322 -12.52 -3.78 -25.77
N ALA A 323 -13.01 -2.59 -26.11
CA ALA A 323 -13.82 -2.35 -27.30
C ALA A 323 -13.05 -2.65 -28.60
N ALA A 324 -11.79 -2.22 -28.69
CA ALA A 324 -10.94 -2.52 -29.84
C ALA A 324 -10.68 -4.03 -30.02
N ARG A 325 -10.48 -4.77 -28.91
CA ARG A 325 -10.33 -6.24 -28.94
C ARG A 325 -11.62 -6.94 -29.37
N ALA A 326 -12.77 -6.47 -28.90
CA ALA A 326 -14.07 -7.02 -29.29
C ALA A 326 -14.34 -6.82 -30.79
N ALA A 327 -14.05 -5.63 -31.33
CA ALA A 327 -14.20 -5.32 -32.76
C ALA A 327 -13.21 -6.09 -33.66
N ALA A 328 -12.06 -6.52 -33.14
CA ALA A 328 -11.05 -7.27 -33.88
C ALA A 328 -11.25 -8.80 -33.86
N THR A 329 -12.28 -9.32 -33.18
CA THR A 329 -12.58 -10.76 -33.14
C THR A 329 -13.46 -11.12 -34.36
N PRO A 330 -13.03 -11.95 -35.31
CA PRO A 330 -13.84 -12.31 -36.48
C PRO A 330 -15.10 -13.09 -36.07
N ILE A 331 -16.23 -12.77 -36.69
CA ILE A 331 -17.46 -13.59 -36.64
C ILE A 331 -17.17 -14.89 -37.38
N GLN A 332 -16.64 -15.90 -36.68
CA GLN A 332 -16.68 -17.29 -37.15
C GLN A 332 -17.92 -17.93 -36.54
N ASN A 333 -19.04 -17.88 -37.26
CA ASN A 333 -20.14 -18.84 -37.21
C ASN A 333 -21.18 -18.50 -38.30
N GLU A 334 -20.80 -18.58 -39.56
CA GLU A 334 -21.74 -18.96 -40.62
C GLU A 334 -21.21 -20.24 -41.25
N LYS A 335 -21.89 -21.34 -40.92
CA LYS A 335 -21.64 -22.67 -41.45
C LYS A 335 -22.08 -22.66 -42.92
N PRO A 336 -21.25 -23.06 -43.89
CA PRO A 336 -21.69 -23.19 -45.27
C PRO A 336 -22.81 -24.24 -45.34
N ILE A 337 -23.94 -23.86 -45.96
CA ILE A 337 -25.03 -24.77 -46.31
C ILE A 337 -24.47 -25.70 -47.40
N GLU A 338 -24.36 -27.00 -47.11
CA GLU A 338 -24.06 -28.01 -48.12
C GLU A 338 -25.20 -28.08 -49.15
N PRO A 339 -24.91 -28.15 -50.46
CA PRO A 339 -25.94 -28.42 -51.45
C PRO A 339 -26.38 -29.89 -51.37
N GLN A 340 -27.69 -30.12 -51.23
CA GLN A 340 -28.28 -31.44 -51.45
C GLN A 340 -28.24 -31.77 -52.94
N SER A 341 -27.54 -32.84 -53.30
CA SER A 341 -27.62 -33.46 -54.63
C SER A 341 -28.78 -34.47 -54.65
N ASN A 342 -29.67 -34.34 -55.64
CA ASN A 342 -30.65 -35.35 -56.04
C ASN A 342 -29.99 -36.53 -56.76
#